data_AF-A0A7R9WTF1-F1
#
_entry.id   AF-A0A7R9WTF1-F1
#
_cell.length_a   1.000
_cell.length_b   1.000
_cell.length_c   1.000
_cell.angle_alpha   90.00
_cell.angle_beta   90.00
_cell.angle_gamma   90.00
#
_symmetry.space_group_name_H-M   'P 1'
#
loop_
_entity.id
_entity.type
_entity.pdbx_description
1 polymer ?
#
loop_
_entity_poly.entity_id
_entity_poly.type
_entity_poly.pdbx_seq_one_letter_code
_entity_poly.pdbx_strand_id
1 'polypeptide(L)'
;EKLASQTVTSDSIIVSRSGIGAVPEQGMPAWLGNVMAFVISNTGPKGIAFARYSIDYHLLRNYFYLLDLHGSPQIAKDKMPQYACNIVQQYLKSDKKLMELQGAILEEVATLKL
;
A
#
# COMPACT_ATOMS: atom_id res chain seq x y z
N GLU A 1 -10.99 5.37 -1.53
CA GLU A 1 -11.40 3.98 -1.86
C GLU A 1 -10.76 2.99 -0.89
N LYS A 2 -11.54 2.24 -0.08
CA LYS A 2 -11.01 1.30 0.94
C LYS A 2 -10.16 0.18 0.33
N LEU A 3 -10.45 -0.20 -0.92
CA LEU A 3 -9.75 -1.27 -1.62
C LEU A 3 -8.26 -0.95 -1.83
N ALA A 4 -7.90 0.29 -2.21
CA ALA A 4 -6.49 0.66 -2.42
C ALA A 4 -5.66 0.54 -1.13
N SER A 5 -6.24 0.95 0.00
CA SER A 5 -5.62 0.81 1.32
C SER A 5 -5.44 -0.67 1.72
N GLN A 6 -6.46 -1.50 1.49
CA GLN A 6 -6.39 -2.93 1.76
C GLN A 6 -5.34 -3.62 0.88
N THR A 7 -5.27 -3.25 -0.40
CA THR A 7 -4.27 -3.80 -1.32
C THR A 7 -2.86 -3.41 -0.90
N VAL A 8 -2.59 -2.14 -0.57
CA VAL A 8 -1.23 -1.72 -0.17
C VAL A 8 -0.81 -2.31 1.17
N THR A 9 -1.72 -2.45 2.14
CA THR A 9 -1.42 -3.07 3.44
C THR A 9 -1.23 -4.59 3.37
N SER A 10 -1.73 -5.22 2.31
CA SER A 10 -1.58 -6.66 2.07
C SER A 10 -0.53 -6.99 1.00
N ASP A 11 0.10 -5.97 0.41
CA ASP A 11 1.14 -6.13 -0.59
C ASP A 11 2.40 -6.73 0.05
N SER A 12 2.90 -7.83 -0.51
CA SER A 12 4.05 -8.55 0.05
C SER A 12 5.31 -7.69 0.12
N ILE A 13 5.53 -6.77 -0.83
CA ILE A 13 6.68 -5.86 -0.82
C ILE A 13 6.60 -4.93 0.40
N ILE A 14 5.41 -4.38 0.66
CA ILE A 14 5.18 -3.46 1.76
C ILE A 14 5.23 -4.19 3.12
N VAL A 15 4.58 -5.34 3.21
CA VAL A 15 4.61 -6.20 4.40
C VAL A 15 6.04 -6.60 4.73
N SER A 16 6.82 -7.04 3.74
CA SER A 16 8.22 -7.43 3.95
C SER A 16 9.11 -6.32 4.48
N ARG A 17 8.74 -5.05 4.21
CA ARG A 17 9.55 -3.87 4.52
C ARG A 17 9.08 -3.07 5.72
N SER A 18 7.97 -3.45 6.32
CA SER A 18 7.43 -2.83 7.52
C SER A 18 7.63 -3.67 8.77
N GLY A 19 8.08 -4.92 8.61
CA GLY A 19 8.12 -5.92 9.69
C GLY A 19 6.74 -6.30 10.23
N ILE A 20 5.65 -5.73 9.68
CA ILE A 20 4.28 -6.02 10.12
C ILE A 20 3.71 -7.17 9.28
N GLY A 21 3.50 -8.30 9.93
CA GLY A 21 2.81 -9.45 9.35
C GLY A 21 3.74 -10.46 8.69
N ALA A 22 3.15 -11.53 8.16
CA ALA A 22 3.88 -12.59 7.47
C ALA A 22 3.74 -12.43 5.95
N VAL A 23 4.85 -12.48 5.24
CA VAL A 23 4.83 -12.57 3.77
C VAL A 23 4.44 -14.00 3.40
N PRO A 24 3.32 -14.22 2.67
CA PRO A 24 2.96 -15.56 2.24
C PRO A 24 4.01 -16.10 1.28
N GLU A 25 4.66 -17.21 1.62
CA GLU A 25 5.66 -17.86 0.75
C GLU A 25 5.02 -18.73 -0.33
N GLN A 26 3.76 -19.15 -0.12
CA GLN A 26 3.01 -20.01 -1.02
C GLN A 26 1.75 -19.30 -1.50
N GLY A 27 1.52 -19.37 -2.81
CA GLY A 27 0.29 -18.86 -3.42
C GLY A 27 -0.94 -19.66 -3.02
N MET A 28 -2.13 -19.11 -3.26
CA MET A 28 -3.39 -19.84 -3.04
C MET A 28 -3.48 -21.08 -3.95
N PRO A 29 -4.09 -22.19 -3.48
CA PRO A 29 -4.44 -23.30 -4.35
C PRO A 29 -5.23 -22.83 -5.57
N ALA A 30 -4.93 -23.40 -6.75
CA ALA A 30 -5.49 -22.92 -8.02
C ALA A 30 -7.03 -22.88 -8.03
N TRP A 31 -7.69 -23.88 -7.44
CA TRP A 31 -9.15 -23.92 -7.35
C TRP A 31 -9.71 -22.74 -6.53
N LEU A 32 -9.05 -22.39 -5.42
CA LEU A 32 -9.45 -21.28 -4.56
C LEU A 32 -9.16 -19.94 -5.25
N GLY A 33 -8.01 -19.83 -5.92
CA GLY A 33 -7.67 -18.68 -6.75
C GLY A 33 -8.72 -18.40 -7.83
N ASN A 34 -9.23 -19.44 -8.49
CA ASN A 34 -10.28 -19.31 -9.50
C ASN A 34 -11.61 -18.83 -8.90
N VAL A 35 -12.00 -19.33 -7.73
CA VAL A 35 -13.20 -18.86 -7.01
C VAL A 35 -13.05 -17.38 -6.64
N MET A 36 -11.92 -17.00 -6.07
CA MET A 36 -11.63 -15.60 -5.73
C MET A 36 -11.63 -14.70 -6.96
N ALA A 37 -11.00 -15.12 -8.05
CA ALA A 37 -10.97 -14.38 -9.30
C ALA A 37 -12.38 -14.18 -9.88
N PHE A 38 -13.23 -15.21 -9.83
CA PHE A 38 -14.61 -15.11 -10.24
C PHE A 38 -15.39 -14.08 -9.40
N VAL A 39 -15.28 -14.14 -8.08
CA VAL A 39 -15.98 -13.19 -7.19
C VAL A 39 -15.51 -11.75 -7.44
N ILE A 40 -14.20 -11.51 -7.44
CA ILE A 40 -13.61 -10.17 -7.61
C ILE A 40 -13.93 -9.60 -8.99
N SER A 41 -13.91 -10.41 -10.06
CA SER A 41 -14.24 -9.93 -11.41
C SER A 41 -15.70 -9.50 -11.56
N ASN A 42 -16.59 -10.07 -10.75
CA ASN A 42 -18.00 -9.75 -10.77
C ASN A 42 -18.37 -8.58 -9.84
N THR A 43 -17.75 -8.49 -8.66
CA THR A 43 -18.10 -7.50 -7.61
C THR A 43 -17.12 -6.34 -7.48
N GLY A 44 -15.92 -6.45 -8.05
CA GLY A 44 -14.87 -5.45 -7.98
C GLY A 44 -15.13 -4.20 -8.81
N PRO A 45 -14.33 -3.14 -8.61
CA PRO A 45 -14.47 -1.90 -9.37
C PRO A 45 -14.19 -2.15 -10.86
N LYS A 46 -14.94 -1.46 -11.73
CA LYS A 46 -14.82 -1.54 -13.19
C LYS A 46 -14.66 -0.15 -13.81
N GLY A 47 -14.11 -0.08 -15.02
CA GLY A 47 -13.94 1.17 -15.77
C GLY A 47 -13.14 2.23 -15.00
N ILE A 48 -13.67 3.46 -14.91
CA ILE A 48 -12.99 4.59 -14.26
C ILE A 48 -12.74 4.34 -12.77
N ALA A 49 -13.63 3.63 -12.09
CA ALA A 49 -13.44 3.29 -10.67
C ALA A 49 -12.23 2.36 -10.48
N PHE A 50 -12.05 1.39 -11.39
CA PHE A 50 -10.86 0.53 -11.39
C PHE A 50 -9.59 1.33 -11.68
N ALA A 51 -9.64 2.24 -12.66
CA ALA A 51 -8.51 3.11 -12.98
C ALA A 51 -8.09 3.96 -11.78
N ARG A 52 -9.04 4.59 -11.09
CA ARG A 52 -8.77 5.33 -9.85
C ARG A 52 -8.16 4.43 -8.78
N TYR A 53 -8.77 3.28 -8.51
CA TYR A 53 -8.23 2.31 -7.54
C TYR A 53 -6.78 1.92 -7.86
N SER A 54 -6.48 1.57 -9.12
CA SER A 54 -5.15 1.15 -9.55
C SER A 54 -4.12 2.28 -9.39
N ILE A 55 -4.48 3.51 -9.77
CA ILE A 55 -3.63 4.69 -9.56
C ILE A 55 -3.38 4.91 -8.06
N ASP A 56 -4.44 4.96 -7.25
CA ASP A 56 -4.34 5.23 -5.81
C ASP A 56 -3.46 4.20 -5.10
N TYR A 57 -3.64 2.91 -5.41
CA TYR A 57 -2.79 1.83 -4.90
C TYR A 57 -1.31 2.06 -5.24
N HIS A 58 -0.99 2.36 -6.50
CA HIS A 58 0.39 2.58 -6.91
C HIS A 58 0.99 3.86 -6.31
N LEU A 59 0.21 4.92 -6.14
CA LEU A 59 0.67 6.13 -5.44
C LEU A 59 1.01 5.85 -3.99
N LEU A 60 0.18 5.09 -3.28
CA LEU A 60 0.44 4.67 -1.90
C LEU A 60 1.67 3.77 -1.81
N ARG A 61 1.78 2.75 -2.67
CA ARG A 61 2.93 1.86 -2.70
C ARG A 61 4.24 2.61 -2.94
N ASN A 62 4.25 3.52 -3.92
CA ASN A 62 5.42 4.32 -4.25
C ASN A 62 5.77 5.31 -3.13
N TYR A 63 4.77 5.86 -2.45
CA TYR A 63 5.00 6.68 -1.26
C TYR A 63 5.71 5.91 -0.16
N PHE A 64 5.25 4.69 0.18
CA PHE A 64 5.90 3.87 1.19
C PHE A 64 7.30 3.42 0.79
N TYR A 65 7.55 3.17 -0.50
CA TYR A 65 8.89 2.93 -1.01
C TYR A 65 9.82 4.14 -0.78
N LEU A 66 9.36 5.36 -1.06
CA LEU A 66 10.15 6.58 -0.81
C LEU A 66 10.35 6.86 0.69
N LEU A 67 9.32 6.56 1.50
CA LEU A 67 9.39 6.66 2.95
C LEU A 67 10.47 5.74 3.50
N ASP A 68 10.48 4.50 3.04
CA ASP A 68 11.48 3.51 3.39
C ASP A 68 12.90 3.95 2.99
N LEU A 69 13.06 4.35 1.73
CA LEU A 69 14.34 4.77 1.18
C LEU A 69 14.95 5.97 1.94
N HIS A 70 14.13 6.94 2.31
CA HIS A 70 14.60 8.20 2.90
C HIS A 70 14.48 8.28 4.42
N GLY A 71 13.63 7.47 5.05
CA GLY A 71 13.31 7.56 6.48
C GLY A 71 12.66 8.88 6.87
N SER A 72 12.01 9.57 5.93
CA SER A 72 11.40 10.89 6.18
C SER A 72 10.12 11.06 5.38
N PRO A 73 8.96 11.25 6.05
CA PRO A 73 7.70 11.56 5.37
C PRO A 73 7.76 12.84 4.55
N GLN A 74 8.55 13.82 4.99
CA GLN A 74 8.68 15.10 4.30
C GLN A 74 9.43 14.92 2.98
N ILE A 75 10.59 14.28 3.01
CA ILE A 75 11.38 14.01 1.79
C ILE A 75 10.57 13.14 0.82
N ALA A 76 9.88 12.10 1.32
CA ALA A 76 9.04 11.25 0.48
C ALA A 76 7.94 12.06 -0.24
N LYS A 77 7.30 13.03 0.44
CA LYS A 77 6.30 13.92 -0.16
C LYS A 77 6.91 14.88 -1.18
N ASP A 78 8.08 15.45 -0.89
CA ASP A 78 8.76 16.42 -1.77
C ASP A 78 9.21 15.80 -3.10
N LYS A 79 9.38 14.47 -3.14
CA LYS A 79 9.71 13.71 -4.35
C LYS A 79 8.48 13.33 -5.20
N MET A 80 7.27 13.61 -4.72
CA MET A 80 6.03 13.29 -5.42
C MET A 80 5.41 14.55 -6.04
N PRO A 81 4.74 14.44 -7.20
CA PRO A 81 3.89 15.51 -7.69
C PRO A 81 2.80 15.89 -6.67
N GLN A 82 2.41 17.16 -6.64
CA GLN A 82 1.48 17.67 -5.62
C GLN A 82 0.14 16.91 -5.57
N TYR A 83 -0.42 16.54 -6.72
CA TYR A 83 -1.69 15.78 -6.76
C TYR A 83 -1.56 14.41 -6.08
N ALA A 84 -0.41 13.75 -6.27
CA ALA A 84 -0.14 12.44 -5.70
C ALA A 84 0.05 12.53 -4.18
N CYS A 85 0.78 13.56 -3.73
CA CYS A 85 0.91 13.88 -2.31
C CYS A 85 -0.45 14.11 -1.65
N ASN A 86 -1.34 14.86 -2.31
CA ASN A 86 -2.69 15.12 -1.79
C ASN A 86 -3.52 13.84 -1.62
N ILE A 87 -3.47 12.93 -2.61
CA ILE A 87 -4.16 11.64 -2.55
C ILE A 87 -3.62 10.81 -1.39
N VAL A 88 -2.30 10.65 -1.28
CA VAL A 88 -1.66 9.90 -0.19
C VAL A 88 -2.06 10.48 1.17
N GLN A 89 -2.04 11.81 1.32
CA GLN A 89 -2.43 12.46 2.57
C GLN A 89 -3.90 12.22 2.92
N GLN A 90 -4.80 12.21 1.93
CA GLN A 90 -6.20 11.87 2.16
C GLN A 90 -6.35 10.45 2.71
N TYR A 91 -5.59 9.51 2.16
CA TYR A 91 -5.57 8.12 2.63
C TYR A 91 -5.00 7.99 4.05
N LEU A 92 -3.84 8.59 4.33
CA LEU A 92 -3.24 8.57 5.66
C LEU A 92 -4.17 9.19 6.72
N LYS A 93 -4.89 10.28 6.38
CA LYS A 93 -5.85 10.91 7.29
C LYS A 93 -7.10 10.07 7.55
N SER A 94 -7.50 9.23 6.58
CA SER A 94 -8.78 8.50 6.62
C SER A 94 -8.64 7.02 7.01
N ASP A 95 -7.44 6.45 6.92
CA ASP A 95 -7.19 5.04 7.24
C ASP A 95 -6.08 4.88 8.29
N LYS A 96 -6.50 4.51 9.50
CA LYS A 96 -5.61 4.28 10.64
C LYS A 96 -4.54 3.23 10.36
N LYS A 97 -4.85 2.19 9.57
CA LYS A 97 -3.88 1.14 9.25
C LYS A 97 -2.72 1.67 8.42
N LEU A 98 -2.97 2.66 7.54
CA LEU A 98 -1.91 3.27 6.75
C LEU A 98 -1.02 4.18 7.60
N MET A 99 -1.58 4.84 8.62
CA MET A 99 -0.77 5.59 9.60
C MET A 99 0.11 4.65 10.43
N GLU A 100 -0.44 3.53 10.89
CA GLU A 100 0.30 2.50 11.63
C GLU A 100 1.43 1.91 10.78
N LEU A 101 1.15 1.59 9.50
CA LEU A 101 2.13 1.13 8.54
C LEU A 101 3.25 2.15 8.30
N GLN A 102 2.90 3.44 8.15
CA GLN A 102 3.90 4.52 8.03
C GLN A 102 4.82 4.56 9.25
N GLY A 103 4.26 4.45 10.45
CA GLY A 103 5.03 4.42 11.70
C GLY A 103 6.01 3.26 11.76
N ALA A 104 5.55 2.05 11.43
CA ALA A 104 6.39 0.85 11.48
C ALA A 104 7.54 0.87 10.45
N ILE A 105 7.28 1.35 9.23
CA ILE A 105 8.36 1.52 8.23
C ILE A 105 9.42 2.50 8.75
N LEU A 106 9.00 3.60 9.39
CA LEU A 106 9.95 4.56 9.95
C LEU A 106 10.77 3.99 11.12
N GLU A 107 10.14 3.19 11.97
CA GLU A 107 10.80 2.49 13.07
C GLU A 107 11.83 1.46 12.57
N GLU A 108 11.47 0.68 11.54
CA GLU A 108 12.37 -0.28 10.90
C GLU A 108 13.58 0.44 10.27
N VAL A 109 13.35 1.54 9.53
CA VAL A 109 14.42 2.33 8.93
C VAL A 109 15.34 2.95 9.98
N ALA A 110 14.78 3.40 11.12
CA ALA A 110 15.59 3.93 12.21
C ALA A 110 16.46 2.84 12.86
N THR A 111 15.91 1.64 13.03
CA THR A 111 16.63 0.49 13.63
C THR A 111 17.78 0.00 12.74
N LEU A 112 17.60 -0.02 11.42
CA LEU A 112 18.63 -0.48 10.48
C LEU A 112 19.77 0.53 10.23
N LYS A 113 19.60 1.79 10.64
CA LYS A 113 20.60 2.86 10.51
C LYS A 113 21.44 3.07 11.78
N LEU A 114 21.13 2.34 12.86
CA LEU A 114 21.92 2.25 14.09
C LEU A 114 22.88 1.06 14.01
#